data_AF-A0A8J7XN04-F1
#
_entry.id   AF-A0A8J7XN04-F1
#
_cell.length_a   1.000
_cell.length_b   1.000
_cell.length_c   1.000
_cell.angle_alpha   90.00
_cell.angle_beta   90.00
_cell.angle_gamma   90.00
#
_symmetry.space_group_name_H-M   'P 1'
#
loop_
_entity.id
_entity.type
_entity.pdbx_description
1 polymer ?
#
loop_
_entity_poly.entity_id
_entity_poly.type
_entity_poly.pdbx_seq_one_letter_code
_entity_poly.pdbx_strand_id
1 'polypeptide(L)'
;EGFSDIDVCIVLYPGKYKNLYLSEKRLNLMVALEDFDIQIFQQLPMYMRTRVLKGKVIFCRDEKVLYEVAIQTIREFEDYEKIYDEYLRGVARG
;
A
#
# COMPACT_ATOMS: atom_id res chain seq x y z
N GLU A 1 -8.14 -27.13 -3.67
CA GLU A 1 -6.70 -26.87 -3.44
C GLU A 1 -6.48 -25.38 -3.52
N GLY A 2 -5.58 -24.86 -2.69
CA GLY A 2 -5.56 -23.46 -2.27
C GLY A 2 -5.20 -22.48 -3.38
N PHE A 3 -6.17 -21.69 -3.81
CA PHE A 3 -5.89 -20.39 -4.40
C PHE A 3 -5.40 -19.52 -3.24
N SER A 4 -4.08 -19.41 -3.09
CA SER A 4 -3.51 -18.34 -2.27
C SER A 4 -3.67 -17.09 -3.10
N ASP A 5 -4.55 -16.18 -2.67
CA ASP A 5 -4.63 -14.84 -3.27
C ASP A 5 -3.24 -14.19 -3.14
N ILE A 6 -2.65 -13.79 -4.27
CA ILE A 6 -1.36 -13.11 -4.28
C ILE A 6 -1.63 -11.61 -4.38
N ASP A 7 -1.44 -10.91 -3.27
CA ASP A 7 -1.51 -9.45 -3.22
C ASP A 7 -0.25 -8.83 -3.84
N VAL A 8 -0.43 -7.96 -4.84
CA VAL A 8 0.65 -7.21 -5.46
C VAL A 8 0.40 -5.72 -5.28
N CYS A 9 1.29 -5.05 -4.55
CA CYS A 9 1.24 -3.62 -4.40
C CYS A 9 2.16 -2.92 -5.40
N ILE A 10 1.60 -1.96 -6.15
CA ILE A 10 2.33 -1.12 -7.08
C ILE A 10 2.58 0.24 -6.42
N VAL A 11 3.86 0.57 -6.26
CA VAL A 11 4.31 1.88 -5.78
C VAL A 11 4.61 2.74 -7.01
N LEU A 12 3.80 3.77 -7.24
CA LEU A 12 4.11 4.78 -8.26
C LEU A 12 5.20 5.73 -7.76
N TYR A 13 5.88 6.43 -8.67
CA TYR A 13 6.84 7.48 -8.29
C TYR A 13 6.19 8.51 -7.36
N PRO A 14 6.92 9.10 -6.40
CA PRO A 14 6.40 10.17 -5.57
C PRO A 14 5.85 11.33 -6.42
N GLY A 15 4.61 11.71 -6.17
CA GLY A 15 3.92 12.72 -6.96
C GLY A 15 2.49 12.96 -6.49
N LYS A 16 1.89 14.03 -6.99
CA LYS A 16 0.47 14.32 -6.76
C LYS A 16 -0.36 13.68 -7.86
N TYR A 17 -1.15 12.69 -7.50
CA TYR A 17 -2.04 12.00 -8.42
C TYR A 17 -3.49 12.31 -8.09
N LYS A 18 -4.33 12.41 -9.12
CA LYS A 18 -5.78 12.43 -8.94
C LYS A 18 -6.25 11.01 -8.60
N ASN A 19 -7.21 10.87 -7.69
CA ASN A 19 -7.78 9.56 -7.34
C ASN A 19 -8.32 8.81 -8.57
N LEU A 20 -8.99 9.51 -9.49
CA LEU A 20 -9.49 8.91 -10.73
C LEU A 20 -8.37 8.24 -11.53
N TYR A 21 -7.24 8.92 -11.70
CA TYR A 21 -6.07 8.39 -12.42
C TYR A 21 -5.52 7.12 -11.76
N LEU A 22 -5.43 7.10 -10.42
CA LEU A 22 -4.94 5.94 -9.69
C LEU A 22 -5.90 4.74 -9.83
N SER A 23 -7.21 5.00 -9.75
CA SER A 23 -8.23 3.97 -9.93
C SER A 23 -8.26 3.39 -11.36
N GLU A 24 -8.15 4.24 -12.38
CA GLU A 24 -8.01 3.79 -13.77
C GLU A 24 -6.73 2.95 -13.96
N LYS A 25 -5.62 3.37 -13.37
CA LYS A 25 -4.36 2.62 -13.42
C LYS A 25 -4.49 1.25 -12.76
N ARG A 26 -5.14 1.18 -11.59
CA ARG A 26 -5.43 -0.07 -10.89
C ARG A 26 -6.28 -1.00 -11.76
N LEU A 27 -7.39 -0.50 -12.32
CA LEU A 27 -8.29 -1.30 -13.15
C LEU A 27 -7.57 -1.89 -14.36
N ASN A 28 -6.78 -1.07 -15.08
CA ASN A 28 -6.03 -1.53 -16.24
C ASN A 28 -5.03 -2.64 -15.88
N LEU A 29 -4.40 -2.56 -14.71
CA LEU A 29 -3.46 -3.59 -14.24
C LEU A 29 -4.17 -4.87 -13.81
N MET A 30 -5.33 -4.76 -13.14
CA MET A 30 -6.13 -5.94 -12.77
C MET A 30 -6.61 -6.71 -14.00
N VAL A 31 -7.03 -6.01 -15.06
CA VAL A 31 -7.40 -6.65 -16.34
C VAL A 31 -6.21 -7.33 -17.00
N ALA A 32 -5.00 -6.78 -16.86
CA ALA A 32 -3.79 -7.37 -17.44
C ALA A 32 -3.18 -8.51 -16.59
N LEU A 33 -3.54 -8.60 -15.30
CA LEU A 33 -2.94 -9.47 -14.30
C LEU A 33 -4.05 -10.16 -13.49
N GLU A 34 -4.85 -10.99 -14.16
CA GLU A 34 -6.09 -11.56 -13.62
C GLU A 34 -5.91 -12.43 -12.36
N ASP A 35 -4.73 -13.01 -12.17
CA ASP A 35 -4.40 -13.89 -11.03
C ASP A 35 -3.93 -13.16 -9.76
N PHE A 36 -3.86 -11.82 -9.77
CA PHE A 36 -3.29 -11.02 -8.67
C PHE A 36 -4.26 -9.97 -8.14
N ASP A 37 -4.34 -9.79 -6.82
CA ASP A 37 -5.02 -8.61 -6.25
C ASP A 37 -4.08 -7.40 -6.30
N ILE A 38 -4.35 -6.51 -7.26
CA ILE A 38 -3.54 -5.31 -7.48
C ILE A 38 -3.99 -4.17 -6.56
N GLN A 39 -3.06 -3.67 -5.77
CA GLN A 39 -3.24 -2.50 -4.92
C GLN A 39 -2.29 -1.37 -5.33
N ILE A 40 -2.78 -0.12 -5.30
CA ILE A 40 -1.94 1.07 -5.55
C ILE A 40 -1.54 1.68 -4.20
N PHE A 41 -0.23 1.73 -3.93
CA PHE A 41 0.31 2.14 -2.62
C PHE A 41 -0.24 3.50 -2.15
N GLN A 42 -0.30 4.48 -3.06
CA GLN A 42 -0.79 5.83 -2.76
C GLN A 42 -2.26 5.89 -2.36
N GLN A 43 -3.08 4.89 -2.72
CA GLN A 43 -4.49 4.80 -2.32
C GLN A 43 -4.70 4.01 -1.03
N LEU A 44 -3.68 3.31 -0.54
CA LEU A 44 -3.79 2.50 0.67
C LEU A 44 -3.91 3.37 1.93
N PRO A 45 -4.73 2.95 2.91
CA PRO A 45 -4.71 3.51 4.27
C PRO A 45 -3.33 3.38 4.92
N MET A 46 -3.01 4.29 5.84
CA MET A 46 -1.67 4.38 6.46
C MET A 46 -1.20 3.05 7.07
N TYR A 47 -2.07 2.37 7.83
CA TYR A 47 -1.75 1.10 8.48
C TYR A 47 -1.49 -0.04 7.48
N MET A 48 -2.06 0.03 6.26
CA MET A 48 -1.81 -0.96 5.20
C MET A 48 -0.48 -0.69 4.51
N ARG A 49 -0.08 0.57 4.37
CA ARG A 49 1.20 0.95 3.74
C ARG A 49 2.39 0.35 4.50
N THR A 50 2.38 0.38 5.83
CA THR A 50 3.45 -0.23 6.65
C THR A 50 3.49 -1.75 6.51
N ARG A 51 2.35 -2.41 6.31
CA ARG A 51 2.30 -3.85 6.01
C ARG A 51 2.95 -4.16 4.65
N VAL A 52 2.70 -3.34 3.63
CA VAL A 52 3.31 -3.50 2.30
C VAL A 52 4.84 -3.40 2.37
N LEU A 53 5.38 -2.48 3.17
CA LEU A 53 6.84 -2.34 3.34
C LEU A 53 7.51 -3.57 3.95
N LYS A 54 6.78 -4.40 4.69
CA LYS A 54 7.27 -5.68 5.23
C LYS A 54 7.22 -6.82 4.21
N GLY A 55 6.66 -6.57 3.02
CA GLY A 55 6.57 -7.52 1.94
C GLY A 55 7.89 -7.72 1.20
N LYS A 56 7.83 -8.46 0.09
CA LYS A 56 8.98 -8.74 -0.77
C LYS A 56 8.95 -7.84 -1.99
N VAL A 57 10.04 -7.09 -2.21
CA VAL A 57 10.23 -6.32 -3.44
C VAL A 57 10.54 -7.28 -4.59
N ILE A 58 9.65 -7.35 -5.57
CA ILE A 58 9.81 -8.18 -6.78
C ILE A 58 10.38 -7.40 -7.97
N PHE A 59 10.21 -6.07 -7.97
CA PHE A 59 10.70 -5.17 -9.00
C PHE A 59 10.94 -3.78 -8.40
N CYS A 60 12.06 -3.15 -8.75
CA CYS A 60 12.37 -1.79 -8.38
C CYS A 60 13.16 -1.11 -9.50
N ARG A 61 12.69 0.06 -9.95
CA ARG A 61 13.39 0.85 -10.97
C ARG A 61 14.40 1.82 -10.37
N ASP A 62 14.09 2.35 -9.18
CA ASP A 62 14.94 3.30 -8.45
C ASP A 62 14.86 2.98 -6.96
N GLU A 63 15.92 2.37 -6.44
CA GLU A 63 16.00 1.92 -5.06
C GLU A 63 16.05 3.09 -4.08
N LYS A 64 16.64 4.23 -4.48
CA LYS A 64 16.69 5.42 -3.61
C LYS A 64 15.29 5.96 -3.36
N VAL A 65 14.50 6.08 -4.42
CA VAL A 65 13.10 6.52 -4.33
C VAL A 65 12.28 5.55 -3.48
N LEU A 66 12.52 4.24 -3.60
CA LEU A 66 11.85 3.25 -2.75
C LEU A 66 12.18 3.45 -1.25
N TYR A 67 13.44 3.68 -0.90
CA TYR A 67 13.83 3.97 0.48
C TYR A 67 13.22 5.29 0.99
N GLU A 68 13.18 6.33 0.17
CA GLU A 68 12.52 7.60 0.52
C GLU A 68 11.04 7.39 0.84
N VAL A 69 10.32 6.62 0.01
CA VAL A 69 8.92 6.25 0.27
C VAL A 69 8.79 5.46 1.57
N ALA A 70 9.68 4.51 1.82
CA ALA A 70 9.65 3.70 3.03
C ALA A 70 9.86 4.55 4.30
N ILE A 71 10.89 5.40 4.30
CA ILE A 71 11.22 6.29 5.43
C ILE A 71 10.06 7.25 5.69
N GLN A 72 9.51 7.87 4.64
CA GLN A 72 8.39 8.79 4.77
C GLN A 72 7.15 8.09 5.35
N THR A 73 6.85 6.89 4.86
CA THR A 73 5.71 6.09 5.35
C THR A 73 5.86 5.72 6.82
N ILE A 74 7.06 5.34 7.27
CA ILE A 74 7.33 4.99 8.68
C ILE A 74 7.08 6.21 9.57
N ARG A 75 7.63 7.38 9.20
CA ARG A 75 7.42 8.64 9.95
C ARG A 75 5.94 9.02 10.03
N GLU A 76 5.23 8.97 8.91
CA GLU A 76 3.79 9.26 8.86
C GLU A 76 2.98 8.27 9.72
N PHE A 77 3.40 7.01 9.79
CA PHE A 77 2.75 6.02 10.63
C PHE A 77 3.02 6.24 12.12
N GLU A 78 4.24 6.62 12.52
CA GLU A 78 4.56 6.94 13.92
C GLU A 78 3.65 8.06 14.47
N ASP A 79 3.36 9.06 13.66
CA ASP A 79 2.40 10.12 14.01
C ASP A 79 0.95 9.62 14.11
N TYR A 80 0.59 8.62 13.30
CA TYR A 80 -0.76 8.04 13.22
C TYR A 80 -1.03 6.91 14.23
N GLU A 81 0.02 6.21 14.69
CA GLU A 81 -0.04 4.94 15.41
C GLU A 81 -0.93 5.02 16.65
N LYS A 82 -0.78 6.08 17.45
CA LYS A 82 -1.55 6.27 18.69
C LYS A 82 -3.06 6.32 18.44
N ILE A 83 -3.48 7.04 17.40
CA ILE A 83 -4.88 7.20 17.03
C ILE A 83 -5.45 5.86 16.54
N TYR A 84 -4.66 5.12 15.76
CA TYR A 84 -5.03 3.80 15.27
C TYR A 84 -5.20 2.79 16.41
N ASP A 85 -4.27 2.77 17.37
CA ASP A 85 -4.34 1.90 18.53
C ASP A 85 -5.57 2.18 19.42
N GLU A 86 -5.88 3.46 19.65
CA GLU A 86 -7.08 3.86 20.38
C GLU A 86 -8.36 3.41 19.66
N TYR A 87 -8.42 3.59 18.34
CA TYR A 87 -9.52 3.11 17.51
C TYR A 87 -9.71 1.60 17.65
N LEU A 88 -8.63 0.81 17.51
CA LEU A 88 -8.69 -0.65 17.64
C LEU A 88 -9.16 -1.09 19.03
N ARG A 89 -8.69 -0.44 20.09
CA ARG A 89 -9.16 -0.71 21.46
C ARG A 89 -10.64 -0.41 21.65
N GLY A 90 -11.14 0.66 21.02
CA GLY A 90 -12.56 1.01 21.04
C GLY A 90 -13.42 -0.06 20.37
N VAL A 91 -13.02 -0.50 19.17
CA VAL A 91 -13.73 -1.56 18.43
C VAL A 91 -13.69 -2.90 19.17
N ALA A 92 -12.56 -3.27 19.79
CA ALA A 92 -12.43 -4.55 20.48
C ALA A 92 -13.25 -4.65 21.79
N ARG A 93 -13.76 -3.53 22.31
CA ARG A 93 -14.54 -3.46 23.55
C ARG A 93 -16.05 -3.25 23.32
N GLY A 94 -16.46 -2.98 22.09
CA GLY A 94 -17.86 -2.88 21.68
C GLY A 94 -18.36 -4.18 21.08
#